data_AF-A0A6P1AK81-F1
#
_entry.id   AF-A0A6P1AK81-F1
#
_cell.length_a   1.000
_cell.length_b   1.000
_cell.length_c   1.000
_cell.angle_alpha   90.00
_cell.angle_beta   90.00
_cell.angle_gamma   90.00
#
_symmetry.space_group_name_H-M   'P 1'
#
loop_
_entity.id
_entity.type
_entity.pdbx_description
1 polymer ?
#
loop_
_entity_poly.entity_id
_entity_poly.type
_entity_poly.pdbx_seq_one_letter_code
_entity_poly.pdbx_strand_id
1 'polypeptide(L)'
;MSKTIKPSEVHRDGSYNIPHLVAEANERLTQIGKYGSTAKLVIKKGTLQIQYSHPTRLGSNGKAKRMSVTNSWGGANTPINTRHLVEAESVATKITQALTSGTYSDEWKDELIGRKPKTRQQSTTTATTEQKLTFHDAWEVINNDWEGRKKKLKNPNATYYQGFSRFESWQNDDSEFTLKSLAHWLVTSKLNGKMKINHLAVIKRNLALFDVPQQITNWVEKEASLTEVSKQKTRLPDDKEIEETWQMLHEAKVANLARKYHTDKNARNLYLYGILAIYGLRIHEVFSIMNWDNPVIIRNGEFIAVNDDSDDDPTETIKYQGNDKIIPAINDPTNTEKILVIEKGKTGKRLALPFMPKGKNWFETFNLVDKTFNEIKPHYKNSSAKNKYGQNPSRNFCKWLKDQDVEFTAHKLRHACNIRMHQAGLNHLAIANSLGHTVAMNQSTYLRYQGQESKLEGLQSALNDLRGKQNEIDTLKTENERLKTENEQLKLEVQRLKLEKQYQN
;
A
#
# COMPACT_ATOMS: atom_id res chain seq x y z
N MET A 1 -11.81 37.61 -10.23
CA MET A 1 -10.88 36.65 -9.57
C MET A 1 -11.62 36.00 -8.42
N SER A 2 -11.96 34.72 -8.53
CA SER A 2 -12.74 33.98 -7.50
C SER A 2 -11.79 33.43 -6.44
N LYS A 3 -11.88 33.94 -5.20
CA LYS A 3 -11.13 33.42 -4.04
C LYS A 3 -11.82 32.17 -3.51
N THR A 4 -11.08 31.06 -3.45
CA THR A 4 -11.52 29.84 -2.76
C THR A 4 -11.34 30.04 -1.25
N ILE A 5 -12.44 30.13 -0.52
CA ILE A 5 -12.46 30.26 0.94
C ILE A 5 -11.98 28.94 1.56
N LYS A 6 -11.02 29.01 2.50
CA LYS A 6 -10.56 27.84 3.25
C LYS A 6 -11.59 27.45 4.32
N PRO A 7 -11.72 26.16 4.69
CA PRO A 7 -12.68 25.73 5.73
C PRO A 7 -12.51 26.39 7.10
N SER A 8 -11.37 27.02 7.36
CA SER A 8 -11.06 27.78 8.58
C SER A 8 -11.53 29.24 8.56
N GLU A 9 -12.07 29.73 7.44
CA GLU A 9 -12.42 31.16 7.22
C GLU A 9 -13.93 31.44 7.32
N VAL A 10 -14.71 30.53 7.90
CA VAL A 10 -16.14 30.77 8.18
C VAL A 10 -16.27 31.52 9.51
N HIS A 11 -16.65 32.79 9.44
CA HIS A 11 -16.84 33.69 10.60
C HIS A 11 -17.98 33.23 11.53
N ARG A 12 -17.84 33.56 12.82
CA ARG A 12 -18.81 33.34 13.91
C ARG A 12 -19.77 34.55 14.04
N ASP A 13 -20.73 34.67 13.14
CA ASP A 13 -21.68 35.80 13.10
C ASP A 13 -23.16 35.36 13.22
N GLY A 14 -23.44 34.37 14.08
CA GLY A 14 -24.83 33.94 14.32
C GLY A 14 -25.51 33.26 13.12
N SER A 15 -24.81 33.05 12.01
CA SER A 15 -25.23 32.15 10.95
C SER A 15 -25.10 30.69 11.44
N TYR A 16 -26.23 29.99 11.54
CA TYR A 16 -26.27 28.58 11.95
C TYR A 16 -25.23 27.75 11.18
N ASN A 17 -24.37 27.04 11.92
CA ASN A 17 -23.33 26.19 11.37
C ASN A 17 -23.98 25.12 10.46
N ILE A 18 -23.81 25.23 9.15
CA ILE A 18 -24.43 24.34 8.14
C ILE A 18 -24.22 22.85 8.48
N PRO A 19 -23.02 22.39 8.89
CA PRO A 19 -22.80 21.06 9.47
C PRO A 19 -23.77 20.64 10.58
N HIS A 20 -24.11 21.55 11.50
CA HIS A 20 -25.05 21.28 12.58
C HIS A 20 -26.48 21.09 12.04
N LEU A 21 -26.92 21.97 11.13
CA LEU A 21 -28.24 21.85 10.52
C LEU A 21 -28.38 20.56 9.67
N VAL A 22 -27.28 20.12 9.03
CA VAL A 22 -27.24 18.82 8.31
C VAL A 22 -27.35 17.65 9.28
N ALA A 23 -26.74 17.73 10.48
CA ALA A 23 -26.87 16.70 11.50
C ALA A 23 -28.31 16.59 12.00
N GLU A 24 -28.95 17.72 12.29
CA GLU A 24 -30.34 17.81 12.75
C GLU A 24 -31.33 17.27 11.70
N ALA A 25 -31.14 17.63 10.43
CA ALA A 25 -31.93 17.09 9.32
C ALA A 25 -31.78 15.56 9.18
N ASN A 26 -30.57 15.03 9.38
CA ASN A 26 -30.33 13.58 9.35
C ASN A 26 -31.00 12.84 10.53
N GLU A 27 -31.12 13.49 11.68
CA GLU A 27 -31.84 12.94 12.83
C GLU A 27 -33.33 12.83 12.52
N ARG A 28 -33.94 13.89 11.95
CA ARG A 28 -35.33 13.87 11.48
C ARG A 28 -35.58 12.80 10.41
N LEU A 29 -34.69 12.69 9.42
CA LEU A 29 -34.77 11.64 8.39
C LEU A 29 -34.68 10.22 8.98
N THR A 30 -33.89 10.05 10.05
CA THR A 30 -33.77 8.77 10.76
C THR A 30 -35.03 8.41 11.52
N GLN A 31 -35.77 9.39 12.06
CA GLN A 31 -37.08 9.16 12.70
C GLN A 31 -38.16 8.73 11.70
N ILE A 32 -38.07 9.16 10.44
CA ILE A 32 -39.04 8.83 9.38
C ILE A 32 -38.75 7.46 8.71
N GLY A 33 -37.47 7.07 8.61
CA GLY A 33 -37.05 5.86 7.89
C GLY A 33 -36.91 4.60 8.76
N LYS A 34 -36.97 3.42 8.13
CA LYS A 34 -36.61 2.13 8.75
C LYS A 34 -35.12 1.80 8.52
N TYR A 35 -34.53 0.96 9.39
CA TYR A 35 -33.10 0.60 9.31
C TYR A 35 -32.70 0.08 7.91
N GLY A 36 -31.93 0.90 7.18
CA GLY A 36 -31.45 0.56 5.82
C GLY A 36 -32.28 1.09 4.66
N SER A 37 -33.36 1.85 4.92
CA SER A 37 -34.23 2.50 3.92
C SER A 37 -34.33 4.02 4.13
N THR A 38 -33.27 4.63 4.67
CA THR A 38 -33.21 6.06 4.99
C THR A 38 -32.27 6.80 4.07
N ALA A 39 -32.69 7.95 3.53
CA ALA A 39 -31.80 8.88 2.85
C ALA A 39 -31.12 9.82 3.85
N LYS A 40 -29.86 10.16 3.59
CA LYS A 40 -29.02 11.03 4.43
C LYS A 40 -28.43 12.18 3.62
N LEU A 41 -28.30 13.34 4.26
CA LEU A 41 -27.61 14.51 3.73
C LEU A 41 -26.13 14.48 4.11
N VAL A 42 -25.24 14.70 3.15
CA VAL A 42 -23.79 14.71 3.34
C VAL A 42 -23.18 15.88 2.59
N ILE A 43 -22.33 16.66 3.25
CA ILE A 43 -21.54 17.72 2.60
C ILE A 43 -20.28 17.08 2.01
N LYS A 44 -20.09 17.13 0.68
CA LYS A 44 -18.84 16.73 0.02
C LYS A 44 -18.38 17.83 -0.93
N LYS A 45 -17.11 18.24 -0.80
CA LYS A 45 -16.46 19.24 -1.66
C LYS A 45 -17.25 20.55 -1.79
N GLY A 46 -17.86 21.01 -0.67
CA GLY A 46 -18.67 22.23 -0.66
C GLY A 46 -20.03 22.10 -1.33
N THR A 47 -20.49 20.88 -1.65
CA THR A 47 -21.84 20.60 -2.19
C THR A 47 -22.62 19.73 -1.23
N LEU A 48 -23.93 19.95 -1.14
CA LEU A 48 -24.85 19.10 -0.39
C LEU A 48 -25.23 17.88 -1.24
N GLN A 49 -25.16 16.69 -0.68
CA GLN A 49 -25.44 15.44 -1.40
C GLN A 49 -26.44 14.58 -0.64
N ILE A 50 -27.35 13.93 -1.36
CA ILE A 50 -28.27 12.95 -0.79
C ILE A 50 -27.70 11.55 -1.03
N GLN A 51 -27.56 10.77 0.04
CA GLN A 51 -27.06 9.40 0.04
C GLN A 51 -28.09 8.44 0.58
N TYR A 52 -28.37 7.36 -0.14
CA TYR A 52 -29.25 6.29 0.33
C TYR A 52 -28.80 4.95 -0.24
N SER A 53 -29.29 3.88 0.37
CA SER A 53 -29.10 2.52 -0.11
C SER A 53 -30.42 1.97 -0.63
N HIS A 54 -30.43 1.42 -1.84
CA HIS A 54 -31.58 0.70 -2.38
C HIS A 54 -31.17 -0.75 -2.71
N PRO A 55 -31.98 -1.77 -2.38
CA PRO A 55 -31.79 -3.12 -2.90
C PRO A 55 -32.05 -3.13 -4.41
N THR A 56 -30.98 -3.02 -5.20
CA THR A 56 -31.06 -3.13 -6.66
C THR A 56 -30.18 -4.28 -7.12
N ARG A 57 -30.86 -5.28 -7.69
CA ARG A 57 -30.36 -6.51 -8.32
C ARG A 57 -29.87 -7.62 -7.38
N LEU A 58 -30.31 -8.84 -7.72
CA LEU A 58 -29.68 -10.10 -7.32
C LEU A 58 -28.22 -10.08 -7.77
N GLY A 59 -27.29 -10.19 -6.83
CA GLY A 59 -25.88 -10.42 -7.17
C GLY A 59 -25.69 -11.80 -7.81
N SER A 60 -24.48 -12.06 -8.31
CA SER A 60 -24.03 -13.36 -8.87
C SER A 60 -24.25 -14.58 -7.94
N ASN A 61 -24.63 -14.34 -6.69
CA ASN A 61 -24.81 -15.32 -5.64
C ASN A 61 -26.29 -15.41 -5.20
N GLY A 62 -27.23 -14.82 -5.94
CA GLY A 62 -28.66 -14.81 -5.60
C GLY A 62 -29.06 -13.94 -4.39
N LYS A 63 -28.16 -13.08 -3.88
CA LYS A 63 -28.45 -12.16 -2.76
C LYS A 63 -28.62 -10.73 -3.26
N ALA A 64 -29.65 -10.02 -2.78
CA ALA A 64 -29.89 -8.62 -3.11
C ALA A 64 -28.69 -7.74 -2.72
N LYS A 65 -28.11 -7.03 -3.69
CA LYS A 65 -26.99 -6.12 -3.45
C LYS A 65 -27.53 -4.73 -3.13
N ARG A 66 -27.16 -4.18 -1.97
CA ARG A 66 -27.44 -2.77 -1.62
C ARG A 66 -26.52 -1.88 -2.45
N MET A 67 -27.07 -1.06 -3.33
CA MET A 67 -26.31 -0.01 -4.02
C MET A 67 -26.41 1.30 -3.27
N SER A 68 -25.28 1.94 -2.99
CA SER A 68 -25.22 3.30 -2.48
C SER A 68 -25.38 4.26 -3.65
N VAL A 69 -26.48 5.03 -3.65
CA VAL A 69 -26.71 6.11 -4.61
C VAL A 69 -26.30 7.42 -3.93
N THR A 70 -25.50 8.23 -4.62
CA THR A 70 -25.09 9.57 -4.16
C THR A 70 -25.43 10.58 -5.24
N ASN A 71 -26.31 11.53 -4.95
CA ASN A 71 -26.66 12.62 -5.87
C ASN A 71 -26.22 13.96 -5.30
N SER A 72 -25.51 14.75 -6.11
CA SER A 72 -25.23 16.16 -5.79
C SER A 72 -26.49 16.99 -5.99
N TRP A 73 -26.85 17.75 -4.96
CA TRP A 73 -27.91 18.73 -5.00
C TRP A 73 -27.27 20.11 -5.19
N GLY A 74 -27.67 20.83 -6.24
CA GLY A 74 -26.98 22.03 -6.72
C GLY A 74 -25.84 21.72 -7.70
N GLY A 75 -25.64 22.59 -8.68
CA GLY A 75 -24.56 22.46 -9.66
C GLY A 75 -23.18 22.59 -9.01
N ALA A 76 -22.13 22.19 -9.74
CA ALA A 76 -20.77 22.51 -9.33
C ALA A 76 -20.66 24.04 -9.22
N ASN A 77 -20.42 24.56 -8.00
CA ASN A 77 -20.27 25.97 -7.61
C ASN A 77 -21.48 26.70 -6.98
N THR A 78 -22.59 26.02 -6.63
CA THR A 78 -23.66 26.69 -5.86
C THR A 78 -23.32 26.79 -4.36
N PRO A 79 -23.31 27.98 -3.72
CA PRO A 79 -23.09 28.08 -2.28
C PRO A 79 -24.19 27.36 -1.49
N ILE A 80 -23.79 26.57 -0.48
CA ILE A 80 -24.75 25.94 0.44
C ILE A 80 -25.34 27.04 1.33
N ASN A 81 -26.66 27.17 1.34
CA ASN A 81 -27.39 28.07 2.23
C ASN A 81 -28.55 27.31 2.90
N THR A 82 -29.21 27.93 3.87
CA THR A 82 -30.32 27.34 4.63
C THR A 82 -31.50 26.94 3.74
N ARG A 83 -31.79 27.70 2.69
CA ARG A 83 -32.85 27.37 1.72
C ARG A 83 -32.56 26.07 0.97
N HIS A 84 -31.34 25.91 0.43
CA HIS A 84 -30.93 24.69 -0.26
C HIS A 84 -30.93 23.47 0.67
N LEU A 85 -30.71 23.66 1.98
CA LEU A 85 -30.80 22.59 2.96
C LEU A 85 -32.24 22.12 3.16
N VAL A 86 -33.19 23.04 3.32
CA VAL A 86 -34.63 22.72 3.47
C VAL A 86 -35.16 21.99 2.25
N GLU A 87 -34.78 22.44 1.04
CA GLU A 87 -35.18 21.79 -0.20
C GLU A 87 -34.57 20.38 -0.32
N ALA A 88 -33.29 20.21 0.01
CA ALA A 88 -32.62 18.91 0.01
C ALA A 88 -33.20 17.94 1.05
N GLU A 89 -33.58 18.44 2.23
CA GLU A 89 -34.27 17.66 3.27
C GLU A 89 -35.66 17.22 2.79
N SER A 90 -36.42 18.09 2.12
CA SER A 90 -37.71 17.72 1.50
C SER A 90 -37.56 16.59 0.49
N VAL A 91 -36.53 16.66 -0.37
CA VAL A 91 -36.23 15.61 -1.36
C VAL A 91 -35.79 14.32 -0.67
N ALA A 92 -34.91 14.39 0.34
CA ALA A 92 -34.49 13.23 1.11
C ALA A 92 -35.66 12.56 1.87
N THR A 93 -36.62 13.36 2.33
CA THR A 93 -37.85 12.86 2.97
C THR A 93 -38.69 12.07 1.98
N LYS A 94 -38.93 12.62 0.78
CA LYS A 94 -39.66 11.92 -0.29
C LYS A 94 -38.97 10.61 -0.70
N ILE A 95 -37.63 10.62 -0.82
CA ILE A 95 -36.85 9.41 -1.11
C ILE A 95 -37.00 8.38 0.02
N THR A 96 -36.90 8.81 1.28
CA THR A 96 -37.05 7.93 2.45
C THR A 96 -38.45 7.30 2.50
N GLN A 97 -39.49 8.07 2.18
CA GLN A 97 -40.86 7.57 2.07
C GLN A 97 -40.99 6.54 0.95
N ALA A 98 -40.50 6.83 -0.27
CA ALA A 98 -40.54 5.92 -1.41
C ALA A 98 -39.75 4.62 -1.18
N LEU A 99 -38.62 4.70 -0.47
CA LEU A 99 -37.83 3.52 -0.07
C LEU A 99 -38.56 2.69 0.99
N THR A 100 -39.32 3.34 1.87
CA THR A 100 -40.08 2.66 2.94
C THR A 100 -41.36 2.03 2.42
N SER A 101 -42.03 2.64 1.43
CA SER A 101 -43.21 2.11 0.75
C SER A 101 -42.89 1.08 -0.34
N GLY A 102 -41.63 0.99 -0.77
CA GLY A 102 -41.22 0.12 -1.88
C GLY A 102 -41.63 0.64 -3.27
N THR A 103 -42.05 1.90 -3.38
CA THR A 103 -42.50 2.52 -4.63
C THR A 103 -41.38 3.29 -5.35
N TYR A 104 -40.14 3.17 -4.89
CA TYR A 104 -39.00 3.82 -5.50
C TYR A 104 -38.72 3.25 -6.91
N SER A 105 -38.67 4.12 -7.93
CA SER A 105 -38.11 3.81 -9.25
C SER A 105 -37.07 4.86 -9.66
N ASP A 106 -36.15 4.48 -10.56
CA ASP A 106 -35.13 5.41 -11.05
C ASP A 106 -35.73 6.53 -11.93
N GLU A 107 -36.85 6.27 -12.63
CA GLU A 107 -37.59 7.28 -13.39
C GLU A 107 -38.24 8.32 -12.46
N TRP A 108 -38.96 7.87 -11.43
CA TRP A 108 -39.57 8.74 -10.42
C TRP A 108 -38.52 9.62 -9.73
N LYS A 109 -37.35 9.05 -9.44
CA LYS A 109 -36.23 9.79 -8.84
C LYS A 109 -35.72 10.89 -9.77
N ASP A 110 -35.58 10.63 -11.07
CA ASP A 110 -35.07 11.61 -12.04
C ASP A 110 -36.04 12.79 -12.21
N GLU A 111 -37.35 12.52 -12.23
CA GLU A 111 -38.40 13.56 -12.17
C GLU A 111 -38.30 14.39 -10.88
N LEU A 112 -38.15 13.73 -9.72
CA LEU A 112 -38.09 14.39 -8.42
C LEU A 112 -36.92 15.39 -8.28
N ILE A 113 -35.77 15.08 -8.89
CA ILE A 113 -34.57 15.93 -8.83
C ILE A 113 -34.42 16.88 -10.03
N GLY A 114 -35.46 16.99 -10.87
CA GLY A 114 -35.47 17.87 -12.04
C GLY A 114 -34.43 17.49 -13.10
N ARG A 115 -33.91 16.25 -13.06
CA ARG A 115 -33.08 15.74 -14.16
C ARG A 115 -34.04 15.26 -15.22
N LYS A 116 -34.10 15.96 -16.37
CA LYS A 116 -34.65 15.35 -17.57
C LYS A 116 -34.01 13.96 -17.71
N PRO A 117 -34.76 12.87 -17.90
CA PRO A 117 -34.16 11.57 -18.16
C PRO A 117 -33.12 11.81 -19.25
N LYS A 118 -31.89 11.32 -19.05
CA LYS A 118 -30.91 11.36 -20.14
C LYS A 118 -31.56 10.58 -21.26
N THR A 119 -32.17 11.28 -22.20
CA THR A 119 -32.52 10.74 -23.49
C THR A 119 -31.21 10.14 -23.95
N ARG A 120 -31.15 8.81 -24.00
CA ARG A 120 -30.18 8.07 -24.80
C ARG A 120 -30.11 8.90 -26.08
N GLN A 121 -28.98 9.54 -26.37
CA GLN A 121 -28.84 10.36 -27.56
C GLN A 121 -29.03 9.38 -28.73
N GLN A 122 -30.28 9.20 -29.15
CA GLN A 122 -30.60 8.82 -30.50
C GLN A 122 -30.17 10.02 -31.30
N SER A 123 -28.95 9.95 -31.82
CA SER A 123 -28.62 10.64 -33.05
C SER A 123 -29.74 10.34 -34.02
N THR A 124 -30.58 11.34 -34.27
CA THR A 124 -31.59 11.32 -35.30
C THR A 124 -30.85 11.47 -36.62
N THR A 125 -30.29 10.37 -37.09
CA THR A 125 -29.97 10.17 -38.50
C THR A 125 -31.09 9.34 -39.08
N THR A 126 -32.07 10.04 -39.63
CA THR A 126 -32.93 9.50 -40.69
C THR A 126 -32.05 9.10 -41.87
N ALA A 127 -31.60 7.84 -41.89
CA ALA A 127 -31.24 7.11 -43.09
C ALA A 127 -31.18 5.61 -42.78
N THR A 128 -32.07 4.88 -43.43
CA THR A 128 -32.15 3.43 -43.55
C THR A 128 -30.84 2.85 -44.11
N THR A 129 -29.93 2.41 -43.26
CA THR A 129 -28.98 1.31 -43.51
C THR A 129 -28.45 0.84 -42.15
N GLU A 130 -28.47 -0.46 -41.86
CA GLU A 130 -27.79 -1.03 -40.68
C GLU A 130 -26.29 -0.74 -40.79
N GLN A 131 -25.85 0.40 -40.25
CA GLN A 131 -24.44 0.76 -40.26
C GLN A 131 -23.74 -0.13 -39.23
N LYS A 132 -23.06 -1.15 -39.74
CA LYS A 132 -22.28 -2.09 -38.95
C LYS A 132 -21.15 -1.35 -38.24
N LEU A 133 -21.10 -1.48 -36.92
CA LEU A 133 -20.03 -0.91 -36.09
C LEU A 133 -18.67 -1.46 -36.54
N THR A 134 -17.70 -0.58 -36.79
CA THR A 134 -16.33 -0.95 -37.19
C THR A 134 -15.34 -0.84 -36.03
N PHE A 135 -14.12 -1.36 -36.21
CA PHE A 135 -13.02 -1.12 -35.25
C PHE A 135 -12.62 0.34 -35.17
N HIS A 136 -12.70 1.09 -36.27
CA HIS A 136 -12.53 2.53 -36.29
C HIS A 136 -13.53 3.24 -35.36
N ASP A 137 -14.82 2.93 -35.49
CA ASP A 137 -15.86 3.49 -34.61
C ASP A 137 -15.60 3.11 -33.14
N ALA A 138 -15.17 1.86 -32.91
CA ALA A 138 -14.81 1.39 -31.57
C ALA A 138 -13.62 2.17 -30.98
N TRP A 139 -12.62 2.48 -31.81
CA TRP A 139 -11.46 3.26 -31.44
C TRP A 139 -11.83 4.69 -31.04
N GLU A 140 -12.68 5.36 -31.81
CA GLU A 140 -13.07 6.75 -31.54
C GLU A 140 -13.70 6.90 -30.15
N VAL A 141 -14.61 5.99 -29.79
CA VAL A 141 -15.25 6.00 -28.47
C VAL A 141 -14.23 5.75 -27.35
N ILE A 142 -13.35 4.76 -27.53
CA ILE A 142 -12.31 4.44 -26.54
C ILE A 142 -11.32 5.61 -26.38
N ASN A 143 -10.97 6.25 -27.50
CA ASN A 143 -10.06 7.39 -27.53
C ASN A 143 -10.70 8.60 -26.85
N ASN A 144 -11.98 8.88 -27.11
CA ASN A 144 -12.72 9.95 -26.44
C ASN A 144 -12.83 9.74 -24.91
N ASP A 145 -13.10 8.50 -24.45
CA ASP A 145 -13.07 8.16 -23.02
C ASP A 145 -11.66 8.33 -22.42
N TRP A 146 -10.61 7.97 -23.17
CA TRP A 146 -9.23 8.21 -22.75
C TRP A 146 -8.90 9.71 -22.62
N GLU A 147 -9.26 10.52 -23.62
CA GLU A 147 -9.08 11.97 -23.66
C GLU A 147 -9.76 12.68 -22.49
N GLY A 148 -10.95 12.21 -22.08
CA GLY A 148 -11.63 12.68 -20.87
C GLY A 148 -10.87 12.32 -19.58
N ARG A 149 -10.23 11.14 -19.54
CA ARG A 149 -9.54 10.63 -18.35
C ARG A 149 -8.12 11.17 -18.19
N LYS A 150 -7.39 11.42 -19.28
CA LYS A 150 -5.99 11.86 -19.23
C LYS A 150 -5.80 13.12 -18.39
N LYS A 151 -6.79 14.03 -18.41
CA LYS A 151 -6.82 15.29 -17.64
C LYS A 151 -6.79 15.08 -16.12
N LYS A 152 -7.15 13.89 -15.62
CA LYS A 152 -7.24 13.56 -14.18
C LYS A 152 -6.11 12.66 -13.69
N LEU A 153 -5.22 12.22 -14.57
CA LEU A 153 -4.16 11.25 -14.24
C LEU A 153 -2.86 11.95 -13.88
N LYS A 154 -2.19 11.45 -12.82
CA LYS A 154 -0.85 11.91 -12.42
C LYS A 154 0.24 11.55 -13.43
N ASN A 155 0.06 10.46 -14.19
CA ASN A 155 1.01 10.03 -15.22
C ASN A 155 0.26 9.44 -16.43
N PRO A 156 -0.28 10.30 -17.32
CA PRO A 156 -1.13 9.87 -18.43
C PRO A 156 -0.37 8.99 -19.43
N ASN A 157 0.89 9.32 -19.76
CA ASN A 157 1.69 8.58 -20.75
C ASN A 157 1.92 7.12 -20.33
N ALA A 158 2.31 6.88 -19.07
CA ALA A 158 2.51 5.51 -18.58
C ALA A 158 1.22 4.68 -18.62
N THR A 159 0.08 5.31 -18.32
CA THR A 159 -1.24 4.64 -18.35
C THR A 159 -1.68 4.38 -19.79
N TYR A 160 -1.37 5.28 -20.72
CA TYR A 160 -1.65 5.12 -22.14
C TYR A 160 -0.95 3.90 -22.73
N TYR A 161 0.37 3.79 -22.56
CA TYR A 161 1.14 2.67 -23.11
C TYR A 161 0.82 1.32 -22.46
N GLN A 162 0.29 1.32 -21.23
CA GLN A 162 -0.03 0.08 -20.52
C GLN A 162 -1.42 -0.50 -20.86
N GLY A 163 -2.30 0.28 -21.48
CA GLY A 163 -3.68 -0.17 -21.71
C GLY A 163 -4.45 0.47 -22.87
N PHE A 164 -3.92 1.51 -23.52
CA PHE A 164 -4.61 2.22 -24.61
C PHE A 164 -3.87 2.17 -25.95
N SER A 165 -2.54 2.21 -25.95
CA SER A 165 -1.76 2.34 -27.20
C SER A 165 -1.97 1.20 -28.19
N ARG A 166 -2.44 0.02 -27.76
CA ARG A 166 -2.73 -1.09 -28.71
C ARG A 166 -4.01 -0.86 -29.51
N PHE A 167 -4.95 -0.06 -28.99
CA PHE A 167 -6.12 0.32 -29.75
C PHE A 167 -5.79 1.28 -30.89
N GLU A 168 -4.62 1.93 -30.94
CA GLU A 168 -4.19 2.72 -32.11
C GLU A 168 -4.21 1.91 -33.41
N SER A 169 -4.00 0.59 -33.32
CA SER A 169 -4.15 -0.30 -34.50
C SER A 169 -5.55 -0.32 -35.09
N TRP A 170 -6.56 0.08 -34.33
CA TRP A 170 -7.97 0.16 -34.75
C TRP A 170 -8.29 1.48 -35.46
N GLN A 171 -7.41 2.48 -35.38
CA GLN A 171 -7.67 3.81 -35.94
C GLN A 171 -7.92 3.79 -37.46
N ASN A 172 -7.35 2.82 -38.17
CA ASN A 172 -7.54 2.68 -39.62
C ASN A 172 -8.11 1.30 -39.99
N ASP A 173 -8.84 0.68 -39.06
CA ASP A 173 -9.43 -0.64 -39.24
C ASP A 173 -10.95 -0.53 -39.45
N ASP A 174 -11.34 -0.56 -40.72
CA ASP A 174 -12.75 -0.49 -41.13
C ASP A 174 -13.45 -1.86 -41.06
N SER A 175 -12.79 -2.89 -40.52
CA SER A 175 -13.42 -4.21 -40.38
C SER A 175 -14.54 -4.18 -39.34
N GLU A 176 -15.54 -5.03 -39.56
CA GLU A 176 -16.71 -5.11 -38.69
C GLU A 176 -16.30 -5.54 -37.26
N PHE A 177 -16.78 -4.80 -36.26
CA PHE A 177 -16.56 -5.05 -34.84
C PHE A 177 -17.47 -6.20 -34.36
N THR A 178 -17.03 -7.43 -34.65
CA THR A 178 -17.71 -8.67 -34.29
C THR A 178 -16.95 -9.42 -33.21
N LEU A 179 -17.60 -10.42 -32.60
CA LEU A 179 -16.93 -11.35 -31.69
C LEU A 179 -15.72 -12.04 -32.35
N LYS A 180 -15.86 -12.43 -33.62
CA LYS A 180 -14.83 -13.15 -34.36
C LYS A 180 -13.61 -12.27 -34.61
N SER A 181 -13.82 -11.05 -35.06
CA SER A 181 -12.74 -10.10 -35.33
C SER A 181 -12.08 -9.60 -34.04
N LEU A 182 -12.83 -9.41 -32.95
CA LEU A 182 -12.27 -9.08 -31.64
C LEU A 182 -11.41 -10.20 -31.07
N ALA A 183 -11.88 -11.45 -31.16
CA ALA A 183 -11.11 -12.62 -30.75
C ALA A 183 -9.84 -12.77 -31.59
N HIS A 184 -9.93 -12.54 -32.91
CA HIS A 184 -8.79 -12.55 -33.81
C HIS A 184 -7.76 -11.48 -33.43
N TRP A 185 -8.20 -10.23 -33.21
CA TRP A 185 -7.31 -9.13 -32.78
C TRP A 185 -6.57 -9.45 -31.47
N LEU A 186 -7.26 -10.06 -30.49
CA LEU A 186 -6.63 -10.45 -29.23
C LEU A 186 -5.51 -11.48 -29.39
N VAL A 187 -5.64 -12.39 -30.37
CA VAL A 187 -4.62 -13.38 -30.70
C VAL A 187 -3.47 -12.74 -31.49
N THR A 188 -3.77 -11.95 -32.52
CA THR A 188 -2.75 -11.34 -33.39
C THR A 188 -1.95 -10.24 -32.69
N SER A 189 -2.52 -9.58 -31.69
CA SER A 189 -1.87 -8.53 -30.90
C SER A 189 -0.75 -9.03 -29.97
N LYS A 190 -0.51 -10.35 -29.86
CA LYS A 190 0.54 -10.97 -29.04
C LYS A 190 0.59 -10.42 -27.60
N LEU A 191 -0.60 -10.19 -27.01
CA LEU A 191 -0.71 -9.62 -25.66
C LEU A 191 -0.31 -10.66 -24.61
N ASN A 192 0.55 -10.29 -23.66
CA ASN A 192 0.75 -11.12 -22.47
C ASN A 192 -0.50 -11.10 -21.59
N GLY A 193 -0.65 -12.08 -20.68
CA GLY A 193 -1.87 -12.26 -19.88
C GLY A 193 -2.31 -11.01 -19.11
N LYS A 194 -1.36 -10.25 -18.54
CA LYS A 194 -1.66 -8.99 -17.84
C LYS A 194 -2.17 -7.90 -18.77
N MET A 195 -1.56 -7.77 -19.95
CA MET A 195 -2.02 -6.83 -20.97
C MET A 195 -3.41 -7.23 -21.49
N LYS A 196 -3.65 -8.52 -21.75
CA LYS A 196 -4.96 -9.02 -22.19
C LYS A 196 -6.07 -8.61 -21.21
N ILE A 197 -5.84 -8.76 -19.90
CA ILE A 197 -6.77 -8.30 -18.84
C ILE A 197 -7.05 -6.81 -18.94
N ASN A 198 -5.99 -5.99 -19.02
CA ASN A 198 -6.14 -4.54 -19.07
C ASN A 198 -6.95 -4.10 -20.29
N HIS A 199 -6.70 -4.69 -21.47
CA HIS A 199 -7.40 -4.34 -22.70
C HIS A 199 -8.87 -4.80 -22.65
N LEU A 200 -9.14 -6.03 -22.18
CA LEU A 200 -10.52 -6.51 -21.97
C LEU A 200 -11.28 -5.63 -20.97
N ALA A 201 -10.62 -5.11 -19.93
CA ALA A 201 -11.25 -4.19 -18.98
C ALA A 201 -11.57 -2.82 -19.60
N VAL A 202 -10.73 -2.32 -20.51
CA VAL A 202 -11.00 -1.09 -21.27
C VAL A 202 -12.15 -1.31 -22.25
N ILE A 203 -12.14 -2.42 -22.98
CA ILE A 203 -13.23 -2.81 -23.89
C ILE A 203 -14.52 -2.91 -23.10
N LYS A 204 -14.58 -3.74 -22.05
CA LYS A 204 -15.76 -3.94 -21.19
C LYS A 204 -16.38 -2.64 -20.71
N ARG A 205 -15.55 -1.68 -20.29
CA ARG A 205 -16.03 -0.37 -19.80
C ARG A 205 -16.71 0.43 -20.91
N ASN A 206 -16.16 0.38 -22.12
CA ASN A 206 -16.65 1.13 -23.26
C ASN A 206 -17.72 0.36 -24.05
N LEU A 207 -17.91 -0.96 -23.82
CA LEU A 207 -19.02 -1.73 -24.41
C LEU A 207 -20.40 -1.14 -24.11
N ALA A 208 -20.58 -0.48 -22.96
CA ALA A 208 -21.84 0.20 -22.63
C ALA A 208 -22.07 1.48 -23.45
N LEU A 209 -21.04 1.99 -24.11
CA LEU A 209 -21.11 3.15 -25.01
C LEU A 209 -21.34 2.73 -26.46
N PHE A 210 -21.11 1.45 -26.79
CA PHE A 210 -21.43 0.87 -28.08
C PHE A 210 -22.83 0.23 -28.05
N ASP A 211 -23.54 0.30 -29.16
CA ASP A 211 -24.73 -0.55 -29.37
C ASP A 211 -24.28 -1.94 -29.88
N VAL A 212 -23.54 -2.66 -29.03
CA VAL A 212 -22.92 -3.95 -29.39
C VAL A 212 -23.84 -5.13 -29.09
N PRO A 213 -23.78 -6.21 -29.91
CA PRO A 213 -24.48 -7.45 -29.63
C PRO A 213 -24.15 -8.01 -28.24
N GLN A 214 -25.18 -8.45 -27.50
CA GLN A 214 -25.07 -9.01 -26.16
C GLN A 214 -24.05 -10.17 -26.06
N GLN A 215 -23.83 -10.90 -27.16
CA GLN A 215 -22.85 -11.99 -27.23
C GLN A 215 -21.41 -11.49 -27.03
N ILE A 216 -21.06 -10.32 -27.58
CA ILE A 216 -19.73 -9.71 -27.39
C ILE A 216 -19.55 -9.32 -25.93
N THR A 217 -20.58 -8.71 -25.32
CA THR A 217 -20.59 -8.36 -23.91
C THR A 217 -20.34 -9.58 -23.03
N ASN A 218 -21.14 -10.64 -23.20
CA ASN A 218 -21.02 -11.87 -22.41
C ASN A 218 -19.63 -12.52 -22.57
N TRP A 219 -19.08 -12.52 -23.78
CA TRP A 219 -17.76 -13.07 -24.04
C TRP A 219 -16.64 -12.28 -23.36
N VAL A 220 -16.65 -10.95 -23.48
CA VAL A 220 -15.66 -10.08 -22.82
C VAL A 220 -15.74 -10.24 -21.30
N GLU A 221 -16.93 -10.40 -20.73
CA GLU A 221 -17.10 -10.68 -19.30
C GLU A 221 -16.52 -12.03 -18.88
N LYS A 222 -16.77 -13.08 -19.67
CA LYS A 222 -16.20 -14.41 -19.44
C LYS A 222 -14.68 -14.41 -19.55
N GLU A 223 -14.11 -13.82 -20.61
CA GLU A 223 -12.66 -13.77 -20.80
C GLU A 223 -11.96 -12.93 -19.72
N ALA A 224 -12.55 -11.79 -19.33
CA ALA A 224 -12.03 -10.97 -18.26
C ALA A 224 -12.04 -11.71 -16.92
N SER A 225 -13.13 -12.44 -16.62
CA SER A 225 -13.22 -13.22 -15.37
C SER A 225 -12.28 -14.42 -15.33
N LEU A 226 -12.14 -15.18 -16.44
CA LEU A 226 -11.18 -16.28 -16.53
C LEU A 226 -9.73 -15.82 -16.34
N THR A 227 -9.38 -14.65 -16.86
CA THR A 227 -8.05 -14.07 -16.63
C THR A 227 -7.88 -13.44 -15.25
N GLU A 228 -8.96 -13.04 -14.57
CA GLU A 228 -8.91 -12.63 -13.15
C GLU A 228 -8.68 -13.81 -12.20
N VAL A 229 -9.16 -15.01 -12.54
CA VAL A 229 -8.94 -16.25 -11.76
C VAL A 229 -7.45 -16.63 -11.73
N SER A 230 -6.63 -16.17 -12.70
CA SER A 230 -5.18 -16.35 -12.70
C SER A 230 -4.44 -15.42 -11.73
N LYS A 231 -5.13 -14.60 -10.92
CA LYS A 231 -4.55 -14.04 -9.69
C LYS A 231 -4.36 -15.19 -8.70
N GLN A 232 -3.42 -16.10 -8.99
CA GLN A 232 -2.85 -16.99 -8.00
C GLN A 232 -2.61 -16.12 -6.76
N LYS A 233 -3.30 -16.47 -5.66
CA LYS A 233 -2.97 -15.91 -4.35
C LYS A 233 -1.47 -15.98 -4.25
N THR A 234 -0.84 -14.82 -4.26
CA THR A 234 0.61 -14.72 -4.42
C THR A 234 1.21 -15.31 -3.16
N ARG A 235 1.57 -16.60 -3.19
CA ARG A 235 2.19 -17.31 -2.05
C ARG A 235 3.38 -16.48 -1.60
N LEU A 236 3.35 -16.08 -0.34
CA LEU A 236 4.46 -15.44 0.34
C LEU A 236 5.32 -16.55 0.95
N PRO A 237 6.66 -16.43 0.89
CA PRO A 237 7.50 -17.39 1.56
C PRO A 237 7.36 -17.24 3.07
N ASP A 238 7.29 -18.36 3.77
CA ASP A 238 7.42 -18.39 5.23
C ASP A 238 8.90 -18.30 5.64
N ASP A 239 9.15 -18.22 6.95
CA ASP A 239 10.50 -18.02 7.47
C ASP A 239 11.42 -19.22 7.20
N LYS A 240 10.87 -20.43 7.14
CA LYS A 240 11.61 -21.65 6.81
C LYS A 240 12.00 -21.66 5.33
N GLU A 241 11.06 -21.34 4.45
CA GLU A 241 11.28 -21.22 3.01
C GLU A 241 12.36 -20.16 2.71
N ILE A 242 12.38 -19.05 3.47
CA ILE A 242 13.41 -18.00 3.35
C ILE A 242 14.80 -18.54 3.73
N GLU A 243 14.92 -19.29 4.83
CA GLU A 243 16.17 -19.90 5.29
C GLU A 243 16.68 -20.96 4.30
N GLU A 244 15.81 -21.88 3.88
CA GLU A 244 16.13 -22.95 2.92
C GLU A 244 16.57 -22.36 1.57
N THR A 245 15.88 -21.31 1.11
CA THR A 245 16.27 -20.60 -0.11
C THR A 245 17.64 -19.96 0.03
N TRP A 246 17.95 -19.33 1.16
CA TRP A 246 19.28 -18.75 1.37
C TRP A 246 20.36 -19.83 1.35
N GLN A 247 20.12 -20.97 2.02
CA GLN A 247 21.05 -22.10 2.07
C GLN A 247 21.32 -22.67 0.67
N MET A 248 20.27 -22.90 -0.11
CA MET A 248 20.37 -23.35 -1.50
C MET A 248 21.15 -22.36 -2.37
N LEU A 249 20.89 -21.05 -2.24
CA LEU A 249 21.64 -20.01 -2.95
C LEU A 249 23.12 -19.94 -2.51
N HIS A 250 23.38 -20.17 -1.22
CA HIS A 250 24.74 -20.23 -0.67
C HIS A 250 25.52 -21.43 -1.21
N GLU A 251 24.92 -22.61 -1.25
CA GLU A 251 25.50 -23.83 -1.82
C GLU A 251 25.76 -23.69 -3.32
N ALA A 252 24.79 -23.14 -4.06
CA ALA A 252 24.96 -22.83 -5.48
C ALA A 252 26.10 -21.82 -5.72
N LYS A 253 26.27 -20.83 -4.83
CA LYS A 253 27.43 -19.92 -4.87
C LYS A 253 28.73 -20.71 -4.65
N VAL A 254 28.83 -21.53 -3.60
CA VAL A 254 30.04 -22.33 -3.30
C VAL A 254 30.41 -23.24 -4.48
N ALA A 255 29.43 -23.92 -5.09
CA ALA A 255 29.65 -24.74 -6.29
C ALA A 255 30.18 -23.91 -7.49
N ASN A 256 29.76 -22.65 -7.62
CA ASN A 256 30.22 -21.74 -8.67
C ASN A 256 31.58 -21.09 -8.36
N LEU A 257 31.98 -20.96 -7.08
CA LEU A 257 33.32 -20.50 -6.69
C LEU A 257 34.41 -21.41 -7.29
N ALA A 258 34.13 -22.73 -7.36
CA ALA A 258 35.01 -23.70 -8.00
C ALA A 258 35.24 -23.44 -9.51
N ARG A 259 34.36 -22.67 -10.17
CA ARG A 259 34.44 -22.38 -11.62
C ARG A 259 34.96 -20.98 -11.96
N LYS A 260 35.49 -20.22 -10.98
CA LYS A 260 36.19 -18.92 -11.08
C LYS A 260 35.51 -17.71 -11.76
N TYR A 261 34.44 -17.87 -12.54
CA TYR A 261 33.97 -16.79 -13.44
C TYR A 261 32.92 -15.80 -12.89
N HIS A 262 32.25 -16.05 -11.75
CA HIS A 262 31.12 -15.22 -11.26
C HIS A 262 31.02 -15.04 -9.73
N THR A 263 32.12 -15.21 -9.01
CA THR A 263 32.18 -15.34 -7.55
C THR A 263 31.61 -14.13 -6.80
N ASP A 264 31.97 -12.92 -7.21
CA ASP A 264 31.71 -11.70 -6.44
C ASP A 264 30.26 -11.21 -6.64
N LYS A 265 29.70 -11.42 -7.84
CA LYS A 265 28.31 -11.05 -8.14
C LYS A 265 27.32 -11.90 -7.33
N ASN A 266 27.56 -13.20 -7.23
CA ASN A 266 26.72 -14.11 -6.45
C ASN A 266 26.87 -13.86 -4.95
N ALA A 267 28.09 -13.59 -4.47
CA ALA A 267 28.33 -13.17 -3.08
C ALA A 267 27.52 -11.91 -2.73
N ARG A 268 27.57 -10.89 -3.59
CA ARG A 268 26.78 -9.66 -3.42
C ARG A 268 25.29 -9.92 -3.42
N ASN A 269 24.79 -10.70 -4.38
CA ASN A 269 23.35 -10.97 -4.46
C ASN A 269 22.86 -11.76 -3.24
N LEU A 270 23.66 -12.72 -2.75
CA LEU A 270 23.34 -13.46 -1.53
C LEU A 270 23.30 -12.55 -0.29
N TYR A 271 24.23 -11.59 -0.20
CA TYR A 271 24.21 -10.57 0.85
C TYR A 271 22.97 -9.67 0.76
N LEU A 272 22.64 -9.19 -0.46
CA LEU A 272 21.43 -8.41 -0.72
C LEU A 272 20.17 -9.16 -0.33
N TYR A 273 20.10 -10.47 -0.58
CA TYR A 273 18.98 -11.31 -0.15
C TYR A 273 18.80 -11.24 1.38
N GLY A 274 19.87 -11.41 2.15
CA GLY A 274 19.82 -11.37 3.61
C GLY A 274 19.34 -10.01 4.15
N ILE A 275 19.89 -8.92 3.61
CA ILE A 275 19.46 -7.56 3.96
C ILE A 275 17.97 -7.34 3.65
N LEU A 276 17.48 -7.82 2.50
CA LEU A 276 16.06 -7.69 2.15
C LEU A 276 15.14 -8.52 3.05
N ALA A 277 15.58 -9.71 3.46
CA ALA A 277 14.81 -10.61 4.32
C ALA A 277 14.70 -10.10 5.76
N ILE A 278 15.77 -9.47 6.28
CA ILE A 278 15.85 -8.94 7.64
C ILE A 278 15.15 -7.58 7.76
N TYR A 279 15.43 -6.64 6.86
CA TYR A 279 14.95 -5.25 7.00
C TYR A 279 13.68 -4.95 6.21
N GLY A 280 13.27 -5.87 5.32
CA GLY A 280 12.12 -5.66 4.44
C GLY A 280 12.29 -4.47 3.50
N LEU A 281 13.51 -4.09 3.15
CA LEU A 281 13.78 -2.95 2.25
C LEU A 281 13.24 -3.22 0.84
N ARG A 282 12.99 -2.15 0.07
CA ARG A 282 12.90 -2.30 -1.39
C ARG A 282 14.32 -2.46 -1.91
N ILE A 283 14.49 -3.30 -2.92
CA ILE A 283 15.82 -3.56 -3.52
C ILE A 283 16.59 -2.28 -3.89
N HIS A 284 15.90 -1.23 -4.36
CA HIS A 284 16.57 0.03 -4.70
C HIS A 284 16.97 0.87 -3.48
N GLU A 285 16.35 0.66 -2.32
CA GLU A 285 16.65 1.39 -1.07
C GLU A 285 17.97 0.92 -0.45
N VAL A 286 18.37 -0.33 -0.71
CA VAL A 286 19.65 -0.89 -0.23
C VAL A 286 20.85 -0.08 -0.76
N PHE A 287 20.72 0.50 -1.95
CA PHE A 287 21.74 1.36 -2.55
C PHE A 287 21.70 2.81 -2.05
N SER A 288 20.86 3.11 -1.06
CA SER A 288 20.72 4.45 -0.46
C SER A 288 20.82 4.41 1.07
N ILE A 289 21.39 3.35 1.62
CA ILE A 289 21.72 3.29 3.05
C ILE A 289 22.90 4.23 3.29
N MET A 290 22.74 5.14 4.25
CA MET A 290 23.72 6.17 4.57
C MET A 290 24.80 5.65 5.52
N ASN A 291 24.43 4.80 6.48
CA ASN A 291 25.36 4.30 7.49
C ASN A 291 25.96 2.93 7.15
N TRP A 292 26.33 2.73 5.87
CA TRP A 292 27.02 1.50 5.45
C TRP A 292 28.40 1.40 6.09
N ASP A 293 29.26 2.36 5.75
CA ASP A 293 30.66 2.39 6.18
C ASP A 293 30.90 3.44 7.27
N ASN A 294 30.11 4.52 7.25
CA ASN A 294 30.29 5.68 8.13
C ASN A 294 29.08 5.87 9.06
N PRO A 295 29.26 6.47 10.25
CA PRO A 295 28.15 6.84 11.12
C PRO A 295 27.28 7.94 10.49
N VAL A 296 26.03 8.01 10.95
CA VAL A 296 25.08 9.07 10.62
C VAL A 296 24.66 9.80 11.87
N ILE A 297 24.73 11.12 11.83
CA ILE A 297 24.29 12.00 12.92
C ILE A 297 22.84 12.40 12.67
N ILE A 298 22.04 12.37 13.73
CA ILE A 298 20.69 12.95 13.75
C ILE A 298 20.75 14.25 14.55
N ARG A 299 20.64 15.38 13.84
CA ARG A 299 20.66 16.73 14.42
C ARG A 299 19.38 17.45 14.05
N ASN A 300 18.64 17.94 15.04
CA ASN A 300 17.36 18.65 14.83
C ASN A 300 16.35 17.90 13.94
N GLY A 301 16.37 16.56 13.95
CA GLY A 301 15.49 15.72 13.13
C GLY A 301 16.00 15.46 11.70
N GLU A 302 17.17 15.98 11.33
CA GLU A 302 17.81 15.72 10.04
C GLU A 302 18.93 14.69 10.14
N PHE A 303 19.04 13.82 9.13
CA PHE A 303 20.10 12.83 9.01
C PHE A 303 21.26 13.39 8.19
N ILE A 304 22.43 13.46 8.81
CA ILE A 304 23.67 14.00 8.24
C ILE A 304 24.71 12.87 8.20
N ALA A 305 25.20 12.53 7.01
CA ALA A 305 26.27 11.55 6.86
C ALA A 305 27.60 12.21 7.23
N VAL A 306 28.41 11.53 8.05
CA VAL A 306 29.79 11.94 8.32
C VAL A 306 30.63 11.34 7.19
N ASN A 307 31.17 12.17 6.30
CA ASN A 307 32.12 11.71 5.28
C ASN A 307 33.53 11.94 5.82
N ASP A 308 34.40 10.94 5.71
CA ASP A 308 35.83 11.02 6.07
C ASP A 308 36.69 11.54 4.88
N ASP A 309 36.11 11.66 3.68
CA ASP A 309 36.81 11.94 2.41
C ASP A 309 36.64 13.40 1.92
N SER A 310 36.83 14.42 2.76
CA SER A 310 36.90 15.81 2.27
C SER A 310 38.36 16.25 2.11
N ASP A 311 38.91 16.04 0.90
CA ASP A 311 40.07 16.80 0.38
C ASP A 311 39.71 18.29 0.11
N ASP A 312 38.43 18.65 0.22
CA ASP A 312 37.95 20.03 0.12
C ASP A 312 37.60 20.58 1.51
N ASP A 313 38.47 21.48 1.97
CA ASP A 313 38.32 22.44 3.08
C ASP A 313 38.23 21.86 4.53
N PRO A 314 39.31 21.91 5.33
CA PRO A 314 39.37 21.34 6.69
C PRO A 314 38.56 22.12 7.75
N THR A 315 37.80 23.16 7.38
CA THR A 315 37.09 24.01 8.35
C THR A 315 35.70 23.54 8.76
N GLU A 316 35.10 22.53 8.12
CA GLU A 316 33.82 21.95 8.54
C GLU A 316 33.88 20.43 8.77
N THR A 317 34.87 19.97 9.55
CA THR A 317 34.70 18.68 10.24
C THR A 317 33.45 18.80 11.11
N ILE A 318 32.40 18.02 10.81
CA ILE A 318 31.15 18.02 11.56
C ILE A 318 31.47 17.50 12.97
N LYS A 319 31.82 18.41 13.87
CA LYS A 319 32.09 18.09 15.27
C LYS A 319 30.80 17.65 15.93
N TYR A 320 30.87 16.56 16.69
CA TYR A 320 29.78 16.09 17.53
C TYR A 320 29.41 17.18 18.53
N GLN A 321 28.13 17.57 18.56
CA GLN A 321 27.58 18.35 19.65
C GLN A 321 27.04 17.37 20.69
N GLY A 322 27.18 17.67 21.99
CA GLY A 322 26.87 16.73 23.08
C GLY A 322 25.43 16.18 23.12
N ASN A 323 24.50 16.76 22.34
CA ASN A 323 23.11 16.32 22.23
C ASN A 323 22.80 15.56 20.92
N ASP A 324 23.77 15.39 20.02
CA ASP A 324 23.59 14.69 18.76
C ASP A 324 23.36 13.19 18.98
N LYS A 325 22.37 12.60 18.29
CA LYS A 325 22.20 11.15 18.27
C LYS A 325 23.00 10.55 17.12
N ILE A 326 23.82 9.55 17.41
CA ILE A 326 24.69 8.90 16.42
C ILE A 326 24.11 7.52 16.12
N ILE A 327 23.94 7.22 14.84
CA ILE A 327 23.69 5.87 14.35
C ILE A 327 25.01 5.37 13.75
N PRO A 328 25.71 4.42 14.39
CA PRO A 328 27.00 3.98 13.90
C PRO A 328 26.87 3.20 12.58
N ALA A 329 27.99 2.93 11.93
CA ALA A 329 28.00 2.09 10.73
C ALA A 329 27.43 0.70 11.03
N ILE A 330 26.88 -0.02 10.04
CA ILE A 330 26.23 -1.33 10.28
C ILE A 330 27.20 -2.35 10.91
N ASN A 331 28.45 -2.34 10.49
CA ASN A 331 29.48 -3.28 10.98
C ASN A 331 30.25 -2.74 12.20
N ASP A 332 29.93 -1.54 12.67
CA ASP A 332 30.50 -1.00 13.90
C ASP A 332 30.04 -1.87 15.09
N PRO A 333 30.95 -2.30 15.99
CA PRO A 333 30.59 -3.02 17.22
C PRO A 333 29.61 -2.26 18.11
N THR A 334 29.63 -0.93 18.08
CA THR A 334 28.72 -0.06 18.84
C THR A 334 27.31 -0.01 18.24
N ASN A 335 27.12 -0.44 16.99
CA ASN A 335 25.79 -0.63 16.40
C ASN A 335 25.22 -1.99 16.80
N THR A 336 24.90 -2.16 18.08
CA THR A 336 24.36 -3.41 18.64
C THR A 336 23.02 -3.78 18.01
N GLU A 337 22.19 -2.78 17.73
CA GLU A 337 20.85 -2.91 17.15
C GLU A 337 20.85 -3.05 15.62
N LYS A 338 22.03 -2.94 14.98
CA LYS A 338 22.22 -2.98 13.53
C LYS A 338 21.20 -2.10 12.79
N ILE A 339 20.99 -0.87 13.25
CA ILE A 339 20.01 0.04 12.63
C ILE A 339 20.55 0.56 11.31
N LEU A 340 19.69 0.67 10.30
CA LEU A 340 20.02 1.28 9.00
C LEU A 340 19.33 2.63 8.81
N VAL A 341 20.04 3.59 8.22
CA VAL A 341 19.48 4.87 7.80
C VAL A 341 19.32 4.87 6.29
N ILE A 342 18.09 5.02 5.80
CA ILE A 342 17.77 5.06 4.37
C ILE A 342 17.61 6.51 3.93
N GLU A 343 18.37 6.95 2.93
CA GLU A 343 18.29 8.30 2.38
C GLU A 343 17.08 8.48 1.46
N LYS A 344 16.90 7.56 0.49
CA LYS A 344 15.92 7.70 -0.59
C LYS A 344 14.77 6.73 -0.40
N GLY A 345 13.56 7.27 -0.31
CA GLY A 345 12.33 6.49 -0.23
C GLY A 345 11.10 7.33 -0.54
N LYS A 346 9.96 6.67 -0.80
CA LYS A 346 8.69 7.37 -1.07
C LYS A 346 8.23 8.27 0.09
N THR A 347 8.72 8.01 1.30
CA THR A 347 8.36 8.70 2.55
C THR A 347 9.50 9.55 3.11
N GLY A 348 10.56 9.80 2.33
CA GLY A 348 11.75 10.53 2.80
C GLY A 348 12.76 9.64 3.54
N LYS A 349 13.73 10.30 4.20
CA LYS A 349 14.77 9.65 5.01
C LYS A 349 14.14 8.94 6.21
N ARG A 350 14.64 7.75 6.58
CA ARG A 350 14.08 6.98 7.69
C ARG A 350 15.07 5.99 8.30
N LEU A 351 14.78 5.56 9.52
CA LEU A 351 15.41 4.40 10.13
C LEU A 351 14.72 3.13 9.65
N ALA A 352 15.49 2.09 9.33
CA ALA A 352 15.02 0.74 9.07
C ALA A 352 15.60 -0.17 10.15
N LEU A 353 14.71 -0.87 10.85
CA LEU A 353 15.06 -1.79 11.93
C LEU A 353 15.17 -3.22 11.39
N PRO A 354 16.16 -4.00 11.82
CA PRO A 354 16.21 -5.41 11.47
C PRO A 354 15.08 -6.16 12.18
N PHE A 355 14.48 -7.13 11.49
CA PHE A 355 13.45 -7.97 12.06
C PHE A 355 13.50 -9.39 11.53
N MET A 356 13.74 -10.34 12.43
CA MET A 356 13.91 -11.76 12.12
C MET A 356 13.05 -12.63 13.06
N PRO A 357 12.87 -13.92 12.76
CA PRO A 357 12.05 -14.81 13.60
C PRO A 357 12.67 -14.95 14.99
N LYS A 358 11.81 -15.16 16.00
CA LYS A 358 12.27 -15.33 17.39
C LYS A 358 13.21 -16.54 17.50
N GLY A 359 14.32 -16.35 18.22
CA GLY A 359 15.34 -17.41 18.42
C GLY A 359 16.22 -17.68 17.20
N LYS A 360 16.10 -16.88 16.13
CA LYS A 360 16.98 -16.94 14.96
C LYS A 360 17.92 -15.75 14.98
N ASN A 361 19.17 -15.96 14.58
CA ASN A 361 20.13 -14.90 14.31
C ASN A 361 20.50 -14.91 12.83
N TRP A 362 19.65 -14.29 12.00
CA TRP A 362 19.88 -14.25 10.55
C TRP A 362 21.10 -13.41 10.16
N PHE A 363 21.62 -12.54 11.02
CA PHE A 363 22.89 -11.88 10.74
C PHE A 363 24.04 -12.89 10.70
N GLU A 364 24.09 -13.81 11.66
CA GLU A 364 25.07 -14.90 11.69
C GLU A 364 24.76 -15.96 10.63
N THR A 365 23.52 -16.45 10.60
CA THR A 365 23.11 -17.53 9.68
C THR A 365 23.32 -17.13 8.23
N PHE A 366 23.01 -15.87 7.86
CA PHE A 366 23.22 -15.39 6.49
C PHE A 366 24.61 -14.79 6.25
N ASN A 367 25.52 -14.91 7.22
CA ASN A 367 26.89 -14.44 7.15
C ASN A 367 27.00 -12.97 6.70
N LEU A 368 26.33 -12.10 7.47
CA LEU A 368 26.22 -10.66 7.23
C LEU A 368 27.12 -9.82 8.14
N VAL A 369 27.66 -10.39 9.22
CA VAL A 369 28.45 -9.67 10.25
C VAL A 369 29.92 -9.49 9.86
N ASP A 370 30.54 -10.49 9.22
CA ASP A 370 31.99 -10.53 8.97
C ASP A 370 32.43 -9.90 7.65
N LYS A 371 31.49 -9.40 6.84
CA LYS A 371 31.81 -8.82 5.52
C LYS A 371 31.69 -7.32 5.56
N THR A 372 32.81 -6.63 5.36
CA THR A 372 32.76 -5.21 5.04
C THR A 372 32.04 -5.05 3.70
N PHE A 373 31.09 -4.13 3.65
CA PHE A 373 30.37 -3.80 2.42
C PHE A 373 31.34 -3.36 1.30
N ASN A 374 32.58 -2.99 1.64
CA ASN A 374 33.68 -2.70 0.71
C ASN A 374 34.02 -3.83 -0.26
N GLU A 375 33.92 -5.11 0.14
CA GLU A 375 34.09 -6.25 -0.79
C GLU A 375 32.87 -6.45 -1.71
N ILE A 376 31.74 -5.86 -1.32
CA ILE A 376 30.42 -6.05 -1.91
C ILE A 376 29.90 -4.75 -2.54
N LYS A 377 30.72 -3.68 -2.55
CA LYS A 377 30.32 -2.31 -2.91
C LYS A 377 29.63 -2.35 -4.27
N PRO A 378 28.31 -2.12 -4.31
CA PRO A 378 27.68 -1.75 -5.54
C PRO A 378 28.27 -0.37 -5.85
N HIS A 379 29.21 -0.26 -6.79
CA HIS A 379 29.63 1.02 -7.38
C HIS A 379 28.45 1.65 -8.15
N TYR A 380 27.39 1.97 -7.42
CA TYR A 380 26.17 2.57 -7.93
C TYR A 380 25.86 3.73 -6.99
N LYS A 381 26.59 4.84 -7.15
CA LYS A 381 26.26 6.12 -6.53
C LYS A 381 24.83 6.58 -6.85
N ASN A 382 24.09 5.90 -7.73
CA ASN A 382 22.66 6.12 -7.96
C ASN A 382 21.94 4.83 -8.38
N SER A 383 20.78 4.54 -7.79
CA SER A 383 19.84 3.50 -8.27
C SER A 383 19.30 3.77 -9.69
N SER A 384 19.49 5.01 -10.17
CA SER A 384 19.20 5.50 -11.52
C SER A 384 20.41 5.39 -12.47
N ALA A 385 21.63 5.27 -11.93
CA ALA A 385 22.83 5.14 -12.74
C ALA A 385 22.87 3.72 -13.29
N LYS A 386 22.75 3.64 -14.61
CA LYS A 386 23.06 2.43 -15.36
C LYS A 386 24.49 1.99 -15.01
N ASN A 387 24.73 0.68 -14.85
CA ASN A 387 26.10 0.18 -14.84
C ASN A 387 26.83 0.52 -16.16
N LYS A 388 28.13 0.24 -16.25
CA LYS A 388 28.91 0.31 -17.50
C LYS A 388 28.20 -0.35 -18.71
N TYR A 389 27.24 -1.25 -18.46
CA TYR A 389 26.45 -2.01 -19.43
C TYR A 389 24.98 -1.57 -19.54
N GLY A 390 24.58 -0.42 -19.02
CA GLY A 390 23.21 0.08 -19.22
C GLY A 390 22.12 -0.43 -18.24
N GLN A 391 22.45 -1.28 -17.27
CA GLN A 391 21.46 -2.06 -16.48
C GLN A 391 21.24 -1.55 -15.06
N ASN A 392 19.99 -1.65 -14.59
CA ASN A 392 19.56 -1.31 -13.23
C ASN A 392 19.90 -2.45 -12.25
N PRO A 393 20.66 -2.21 -11.16
CA PRO A 393 21.02 -3.23 -10.16
C PRO A 393 19.84 -4.01 -9.58
N SER A 394 18.70 -3.33 -9.39
CA SER A 394 17.47 -3.97 -8.91
C SER A 394 16.91 -5.00 -9.90
N ARG A 395 16.97 -4.70 -11.20
CA ARG A 395 16.54 -5.62 -12.25
C ARG A 395 17.47 -6.82 -12.33
N ASN A 396 18.76 -6.61 -12.13
CA ASN A 396 19.77 -7.68 -12.15
C ASN A 396 19.60 -8.63 -10.96
N PHE A 397 19.33 -8.12 -9.77
CA PHE A 397 19.01 -8.95 -8.60
C PHE A 397 17.73 -9.78 -8.83
N CYS A 398 16.65 -9.14 -9.30
CA CYS A 398 15.40 -9.85 -9.59
C CYS A 398 15.55 -10.89 -10.71
N LYS A 399 16.39 -10.64 -11.71
CA LYS A 399 16.73 -11.63 -12.74
C LYS A 399 17.53 -12.79 -12.14
N TRP A 400 18.52 -12.49 -11.28
CA TRP A 400 19.31 -13.51 -10.60
C TRP A 400 18.45 -14.47 -9.78
N LEU A 401 17.49 -13.98 -8.98
CA LEU A 401 16.56 -14.85 -8.25
C LEU A 401 15.81 -15.82 -9.19
N LYS A 402 15.34 -15.33 -10.34
CA LYS A 402 14.66 -16.16 -11.34
C LYS A 402 15.60 -17.17 -12.00
N ASP A 403 16.82 -16.75 -12.31
CA ASP A 403 17.84 -17.61 -12.90
C ASP A 403 18.30 -18.70 -11.90
N GLN A 404 17.97 -18.57 -10.61
CA GLN A 404 18.19 -19.57 -9.55
C GLN A 404 16.89 -20.31 -9.15
N ASP A 405 15.84 -20.20 -9.97
CA ASP A 405 14.55 -20.86 -9.78
C ASP A 405 13.84 -20.53 -8.43
N VAL A 406 14.08 -19.33 -7.89
CA VAL A 406 13.40 -18.88 -6.68
C VAL A 406 11.95 -18.47 -7.02
N GLU A 407 10.98 -19.13 -6.40
CA GLU A 407 9.54 -18.97 -6.65
C GLU A 407 8.94 -17.64 -6.17
N PHE A 408 9.74 -16.81 -5.51
CA PHE A 408 9.32 -15.52 -4.98
C PHE A 408 10.25 -14.38 -5.39
N THR A 409 9.72 -13.16 -5.27
CA THR A 409 10.43 -11.94 -5.67
C THR A 409 10.97 -11.20 -4.46
N ALA A 410 11.91 -10.28 -4.68
CA ALA A 410 12.39 -9.33 -3.66
C ALA A 410 11.24 -8.59 -2.94
N HIS A 411 10.16 -8.29 -3.66
CA HIS A 411 8.99 -7.63 -3.08
C HIS A 411 8.20 -8.58 -2.14
N LYS A 412 8.19 -9.88 -2.42
CA LYS A 412 7.59 -10.88 -1.53
C LYS A 412 8.41 -11.05 -0.25
N LEU A 413 9.75 -10.98 -0.30
CA LEU A 413 10.58 -10.96 0.92
C LEU A 413 10.22 -9.79 1.85
N ARG A 414 10.07 -8.60 1.28
CA ARG A 414 9.56 -7.42 2.01
C ARG A 414 8.17 -7.65 2.61
N HIS A 415 7.29 -8.35 1.89
CA HIS A 415 5.97 -8.69 2.41
C HIS A 415 6.03 -9.68 3.56
N ALA A 416 6.86 -10.72 3.47
CA ALA A 416 7.08 -11.69 4.53
C ALA A 416 7.61 -10.99 5.80
N CYS A 417 8.63 -10.13 5.67
CA CYS A 417 9.16 -9.34 6.78
C CYS A 417 8.09 -8.46 7.44
N ASN A 418 7.25 -7.78 6.65
CA ASN A 418 6.14 -6.97 7.18
C ASN A 418 5.13 -7.82 7.97
N ILE A 419 4.72 -8.97 7.42
CA ILE A 419 3.80 -9.87 8.12
C ILE A 419 4.41 -10.36 9.43
N ARG A 420 5.69 -10.74 9.42
CA ARG A 420 6.42 -11.16 10.62
C ARG A 420 6.39 -10.08 11.70
N MET A 421 6.62 -8.81 11.32
CA MET A 421 6.55 -7.67 12.25
C MET A 421 5.15 -7.51 12.85
N HIS A 422 4.09 -7.65 12.04
CA HIS A 422 2.70 -7.61 12.54
C HIS A 422 2.36 -8.79 13.44
N GLN A 423 2.82 -10.00 13.10
CA GLN A 423 2.61 -11.21 13.91
C GLN A 423 3.29 -11.12 15.28
N ALA A 424 4.44 -10.44 15.34
CA ALA A 424 5.10 -10.13 16.60
C ALA A 424 4.44 -8.98 17.39
N GLY A 425 3.35 -8.40 16.90
CA GLY A 425 2.60 -7.36 17.60
C GLY A 425 3.27 -5.99 17.60
N LEU A 426 4.20 -5.72 16.67
CA LEU A 426 4.82 -4.40 16.56
C LEU A 426 3.80 -3.32 16.20
N ASN A 427 4.02 -2.11 16.71
CA ASN A 427 3.15 -0.97 16.44
C ASN A 427 3.10 -0.66 14.93
N HIS A 428 1.90 -0.53 14.36
CA HIS A 428 1.71 -0.28 12.94
C HIS A 428 2.46 0.96 12.40
N LEU A 429 2.58 2.02 13.21
CA LEU A 429 3.32 3.23 12.87
C LEU A 429 4.82 2.92 12.79
N ALA A 430 5.36 2.18 13.76
CA ALA A 430 6.77 1.78 13.76
C ALA A 430 7.10 0.91 12.54
N ILE A 431 6.25 -0.06 12.21
CA ILE A 431 6.39 -0.89 11.00
C ILE A 431 6.34 -0.03 9.74
N ALA A 432 5.36 0.89 9.65
CA ALA A 432 5.21 1.77 8.50
C ALA A 432 6.41 2.71 8.33
N ASN A 433 6.96 3.23 9.43
CA ASN A 433 8.15 4.07 9.43
C ASN A 433 9.39 3.27 9.02
N SER A 434 9.59 2.07 9.55
CA SER A 434 10.73 1.21 9.18
C SER A 434 10.71 0.84 7.69
N LEU A 435 9.55 0.42 7.21
CA LEU A 435 9.39 0.02 5.80
C LEU A 435 9.30 1.22 4.86
N GLY A 436 8.90 2.41 5.30
CA GLY A 436 8.60 3.54 4.41
C GLY A 436 7.29 3.31 3.65
N HIS A 437 6.22 3.07 4.42
CA HIS A 437 4.82 3.01 4.01
C HIS A 437 4.03 4.15 4.66
N THR A 438 2.90 4.52 4.08
CA THR A 438 1.85 5.19 4.86
C THR A 438 1.18 4.16 5.77
N VAL A 439 0.69 4.57 6.94
CA VAL A 439 -0.02 3.68 7.87
C VAL A 439 -1.20 2.97 7.18
N ALA A 440 -1.98 3.71 6.39
CA ALA A 440 -3.10 3.18 5.62
C ALA A 440 -2.67 2.09 4.64
N MET A 441 -1.57 2.27 3.90
CA MET A 441 -1.04 1.27 2.98
C MET A 441 -0.53 0.04 3.73
N ASN A 442 0.06 0.24 4.91
CA ASN A 442 0.53 -0.84 5.77
C ASN A 442 -0.63 -1.69 6.34
N GLN A 443 -1.81 -1.09 6.55
CA GLN A 443 -3.01 -1.80 7.00
C GLN A 443 -3.75 -2.48 5.84
N SER A 444 -4.02 -1.75 4.75
CA SER A 444 -4.91 -2.23 3.67
C SER A 444 -4.32 -3.34 2.81
N THR A 445 -3.01 -3.29 2.58
CA THR A 445 -2.35 -4.23 1.65
C THR A 445 -1.95 -5.51 2.36
N TYR A 446 -1.66 -5.49 3.66
CA TYR A 446 -0.97 -6.59 4.34
C TYR A 446 -1.90 -7.46 5.18
N LEU A 447 -2.84 -6.85 5.92
CA LEU A 447 -3.85 -7.58 6.69
C LEU A 447 -4.83 -8.36 5.80
N ARG A 448 -4.91 -8.01 4.51
CA ARG A 448 -5.75 -8.68 3.52
C ARG A 448 -5.23 -10.07 3.14
N TYR A 449 -3.92 -10.32 3.28
CA TYR A 449 -3.31 -11.62 2.97
C TYR A 449 -3.20 -12.54 4.18
N GLN A 450 -3.49 -12.04 5.38
CA GLN A 450 -3.42 -12.84 6.61
C GLN A 450 -4.69 -13.69 6.74
N GLY A 451 -4.56 -15.00 6.54
CA GLY A 451 -5.61 -15.97 6.85
C GLY A 451 -6.01 -15.93 8.32
N GLN A 452 -7.19 -16.44 8.67
CA GLN A 452 -7.61 -16.49 10.08
C GLN A 452 -6.68 -17.35 10.93
N GLU A 453 -6.12 -18.41 10.36
CA GLU A 453 -5.13 -19.29 10.97
C GLU A 453 -3.84 -18.54 11.34
N SER A 454 -3.23 -17.81 10.39
CA SER A 454 -2.04 -16.98 10.67
C SER A 454 -2.30 -15.80 11.62
N LYS A 455 -3.56 -15.41 11.84
CA LYS A 455 -3.94 -14.46 12.90
C LYS A 455 -4.00 -15.14 14.25
N LEU A 456 -4.56 -16.34 14.31
CA LEU A 456 -4.63 -17.16 15.53
C LEU A 456 -3.21 -17.52 16.02
N GLU A 457 -2.33 -17.96 15.12
CA GLU A 457 -0.93 -18.26 15.45
C GLU A 457 -0.18 -17.04 15.99
N GLY A 458 -0.36 -15.87 15.37
CA GLY A 458 0.22 -14.62 15.85
C GLY A 458 -0.28 -14.23 17.24
N LEU A 459 -1.59 -14.38 17.49
CA LEU A 459 -2.19 -14.13 18.81
C LEU A 459 -1.70 -15.14 19.87
N GLN A 460 -1.59 -16.42 19.51
CA GLN A 460 -1.07 -17.46 20.41
C GLN A 460 0.40 -17.21 20.75
N SER A 461 1.23 -16.84 19.76
CA SER A 461 2.62 -16.49 19.99
C SER A 461 2.76 -15.25 20.87
N ALA A 462 1.95 -14.20 20.63
CA ALA A 462 1.96 -13.00 21.47
C ALA A 462 1.52 -13.29 22.91
N LEU A 463 0.50 -14.15 23.11
CA LEU A 463 0.06 -14.60 24.42
C LEU A 463 1.14 -15.38 25.17
N ASN A 464 1.83 -16.28 24.47
CA ASN A 464 2.94 -17.04 25.05
C ASN A 464 4.11 -16.12 25.45
N ASP A 465 4.42 -15.12 24.62
CA ASP A 465 5.46 -14.13 24.92
C ASP A 465 5.11 -13.25 26.13
N LEU A 466 3.84 -12.84 26.26
CA LEU A 466 3.37 -12.11 27.43
C LEU A 466 3.43 -12.97 28.69
N ARG A 467 3.02 -14.24 28.61
CA ARG A 467 3.13 -15.19 29.73
C ARG A 467 4.59 -15.41 30.14
N GLY A 468 5.49 -15.56 29.17
CA GLY A 468 6.93 -15.69 29.42
C GLY A 468 7.50 -14.48 30.16
N LYS A 469 7.21 -13.26 29.68
CA LYS A 469 7.62 -12.02 30.35
C LYS A 469 7.04 -11.87 31.75
N GLN A 470 5.78 -12.26 31.95
CA GLN A 470 5.16 -12.22 33.27
C GLN A 470 5.87 -13.17 34.24
N ASN A 471 6.16 -14.40 33.81
CA ASN A 471 6.91 -15.37 34.62
C ASN A 471 8.33 -14.86 34.96
N GLU A 472 9.02 -14.24 34.01
CA GLU A 472 10.34 -13.65 34.24
C GLU A 472 10.28 -12.50 35.25
N ILE A 473 9.29 -11.60 35.12
CA ILE A 473 9.04 -10.52 36.09
C ILE A 473 8.78 -11.09 37.48
N ASP A 474 7.97 -12.14 37.60
CA ASP A 474 7.63 -12.74 38.88
C ASP A 474 8.85 -13.44 39.51
N THR A 475 9.69 -14.08 38.69
CA THR A 475 10.96 -14.67 39.12
C THR A 475 11.92 -13.59 39.62
N LEU A 476 12.08 -12.50 38.85
CA LEU A 476 12.93 -11.36 39.21
C LEU A 476 12.45 -10.65 40.48
N LYS A 477 11.13 -10.53 40.68
CA LYS A 477 10.56 -9.97 41.92
C LYS A 477 10.90 -10.83 43.12
N THR A 478 10.71 -12.14 43.01
CA THR A 478 11.01 -13.10 44.09
C THR A 478 12.49 -13.06 44.45
N GLU A 479 13.37 -13.03 43.46
CA GLU A 479 14.82 -12.94 43.71
C GLU A 479 15.21 -11.59 44.32
N ASN A 480 14.59 -10.49 43.90
CA ASN A 480 14.84 -9.17 44.48
C ASN A 480 14.37 -9.08 45.94
N GLU A 481 13.24 -9.68 46.28
CA GLU A 481 12.78 -9.80 47.67
C GLU A 481 13.72 -10.64 48.53
N ARG A 482 14.22 -11.76 47.99
CA ARG A 482 15.24 -12.60 48.65
C ARG A 482 16.51 -11.81 48.91
N LEU A 483 17.05 -11.14 47.90
CA LEU A 483 18.27 -10.34 47.99
C LEU A 483 18.14 -9.14 48.93
N LYS A 484 16.96 -8.52 49.00
CA LYS A 484 16.67 -7.46 49.98
C LYS A 484 16.71 -7.98 51.41
N THR A 485 16.09 -9.12 51.66
CA THR A 485 16.06 -9.77 52.99
C THR A 485 17.47 -10.16 53.42
N GLU A 486 18.25 -10.75 52.52
CA GLU A 486 19.66 -11.10 52.75
C GLU A 486 20.51 -9.85 53.06
N ASN A 487 20.32 -8.76 52.31
CA ASN A 487 21.00 -7.49 52.57
C ASN A 487 20.65 -6.90 53.95
N GLU A 488 19.39 -6.97 54.37
CA GLU A 488 18.98 -6.50 55.69
C GLU A 488 19.60 -7.32 56.82
N GLN A 489 19.63 -8.66 56.68
CA GLN A 489 20.30 -9.55 57.63
C GLN A 489 21.79 -9.25 57.73
N LEU A 490 22.48 -9.08 56.59
CA LEU A 490 23.90 -8.73 56.56
C LEU A 490 24.17 -7.36 57.19
N LYS A 491 23.29 -6.38 56.99
CA LYS A 491 23.41 -5.06 57.66
C LYS A 491 23.27 -5.17 59.17
N LEU A 492 22.34 -5.98 59.67
CA LEU A 492 22.17 -6.24 61.09
C LEU A 492 23.38 -6.96 61.68
N GLU A 493 23.93 -7.95 60.98
CA GLU A 493 25.14 -8.68 61.41
C GLU A 493 26.35 -7.74 61.49
N VAL A 494 26.56 -6.89 60.47
CA VAL A 494 27.62 -5.89 60.47
C VAL A 494 27.46 -4.89 61.63
N GLN A 495 26.22 -4.48 61.94
CA GLN A 495 25.96 -3.63 63.11
C GLN A 495 26.29 -4.34 64.42
N ARG A 496 25.91 -5.62 64.56
CA ARG A 496 26.23 -6.43 65.74
C ARG A 496 27.73 -6.56 65.94
N LEU A 497 28.47 -6.92 64.90
CA LEU A 497 29.94 -7.04 64.95
C LEU A 497 30.63 -5.71 65.27
N LYS A 498 30.10 -4.58 64.77
CA LYS A 498 30.62 -3.25 65.14
C LYS A 498 30.42 -2.93 66.62
N LEU A 499 29.25 -3.27 67.18
CA LEU A 499 28.97 -3.13 68.61
C LEU A 499 29.88 -4.03 69.45
N GLU A 500 30.01 -5.31 69.12
CA GLU A 500 30.91 -6.25 69.81
C GLU A 500 32.35 -5.74 69.84
N LYS A 501 32.84 -5.21 68.70
CA LYS A 501 34.18 -4.60 68.62
C LYS A 501 34.33 -3.33 69.46
N GLN A 502 33.26 -2.55 69.63
CA GLN A 502 33.28 -1.37 70.51
C GLN A 502 33.31 -1.74 72.00
N TYR A 503 32.74 -2.88 72.40
CA TYR A 503 32.80 -3.37 73.79
C TYR A 503 34.11 -4.11 74.14
N GLN A 504 34.88 -4.52 73.14
CA GLN A 504 36.19 -5.18 73.32
C GLN A 504 37.37 -4.20 73.38
N ASN A 505 37.16 -2.92 73.04
CA ASN A 505 38.09 -1.81 73.22
C ASN A 505 37.68 -0.99 74.44
#